data_AF-A0A231H559-F1
#
_entry.id   AF-A0A231H559-F1
#
_cell.length_a   1.000
_cell.length_b   1.000
_cell.length_c   1.000
_cell.angle_alpha   90.00
_cell.angle_beta   90.00
_cell.angle_gamma   90.00
#
_symmetry.space_group_name_H-M   'P 1'
#
loop_
_entity.id
_entity.type
_entity.pdbx_description
1 polymer ?
#
loop_
_entity_poly.entity_id
_entity_poly.type
_entity_poly.pdbx_seq_one_letter_code
_entity_poly.pdbx_strand_id
1 'polypeptide(L)'
;MSDVPPGSGVYVVTQPTTAPPVLLPSSPAGWFKGKDPSVSVVVLEANWVRDEPVVYIGKADLGATGRRGLRKRLDEYRRHGAGEPVGHTGGRYIWQLADSSELLVGWREEPDALALEQSMIQSFKAMYGGKRPFANLRD
;
A
#
# COMPACT_ATOMS: atom_id res chain seq x y z
N MET A 1 9.52 -14.14 -7.05
CA MET A 1 9.60 -13.32 -5.81
C MET A 1 10.94 -13.50 -5.09
N SER A 2 12.02 -13.88 -5.80
CA SER A 2 13.33 -14.19 -5.19
C SER A 2 14.11 -12.92 -4.76
N ASP A 3 13.76 -11.76 -5.32
CA ASP A 3 14.58 -10.55 -5.22
C ASP A 3 14.17 -9.62 -4.07
N VAL A 4 13.03 -9.90 -3.41
CA VAL A 4 12.64 -9.13 -2.21
C VAL A 4 13.44 -9.66 -1.01
N PRO A 5 14.21 -8.80 -0.33
CA PRO A 5 14.98 -9.20 0.82
C PRO A 5 14.06 -9.58 2.00
N PRO A 6 14.51 -10.47 2.89
CA PRO A 6 13.70 -10.91 4.02
C PRO A 6 13.73 -9.94 5.20
N GLY A 7 14.59 -8.90 5.19
CA GLY A 7 14.76 -7.99 6.32
C GLY A 7 13.57 -7.06 6.60
N SER A 8 13.72 -6.29 7.67
CA SER A 8 12.87 -5.13 7.95
C SER A 8 13.05 -4.08 6.86
N GLY A 9 12.00 -3.31 6.56
CA GLY A 9 12.14 -2.22 5.61
C GLY A 9 10.86 -1.51 5.24
N VAL A 10 10.99 -0.57 4.31
CA VAL A 10 9.90 0.22 3.74
C VAL A 10 9.72 -0.15 2.28
N TYR A 11 8.47 -0.14 1.82
CA TYR A 11 8.11 -0.28 0.42
C TYR A 11 7.16 0.84 0.00
N VAL A 12 7.23 1.17 -1.28
CA VAL A 12 6.40 2.18 -1.92
C VAL A 12 5.70 1.56 -3.12
N VAL A 13 4.44 1.94 -3.33
CA VAL A 13 3.68 1.59 -4.53
C VAL A 13 3.49 2.87 -5.33
N THR A 14 3.87 2.82 -6.60
CA THR A 14 3.82 3.96 -7.49
C THR A 14 3.07 3.65 -8.77
N GLN A 15 2.29 4.60 -9.26
CA GLN A 15 1.76 4.53 -10.62
C GLN A 15 2.87 4.86 -11.64
N PRO A 16 2.93 4.13 -12.77
CA PRO A 16 3.89 4.40 -13.83
C PRO A 16 3.56 5.68 -14.61
N THR A 17 2.31 6.16 -14.52
CA THR A 17 1.84 7.39 -15.16
C THR A 17 1.02 8.21 -14.16
N THR A 18 0.91 9.52 -14.38
CA THR A 18 0.08 10.41 -13.56
C THR A 18 -1.34 10.61 -14.12
N ALA A 19 -1.80 9.68 -14.97
CA ALA A 19 -3.14 9.75 -15.54
C ALA A 19 -4.22 9.66 -14.44
N PRO A 20 -5.39 10.29 -14.63
CA PRO A 20 -6.51 10.13 -13.71
C PRO A 20 -6.88 8.64 -13.54
N PRO A 21 -7.16 8.17 -12.31
CA PRO A 21 -7.43 6.78 -12.06
C PRO A 21 -8.83 6.42 -12.54
N VAL A 22 -9.00 5.18 -12.98
CA VAL A 22 -10.33 4.57 -13.10
C VAL A 22 -10.61 3.82 -11.81
N LEU A 23 -11.60 4.30 -11.05
CA LEU A 23 -11.94 3.77 -9.74
C LEU A 23 -13.03 2.70 -9.85
N LEU A 24 -12.77 1.53 -9.29
CA LEU A 24 -13.71 0.41 -9.27
C LEU A 24 -14.70 0.53 -8.09
N PRO A 25 -15.99 0.19 -8.29
CA PRO A 25 -16.98 0.21 -7.21
C PRO A 25 -16.79 -0.92 -6.18
N SER A 26 -16.08 -1.99 -6.55
CA SER A 26 -15.76 -3.12 -5.68
C SER A 26 -14.31 -3.53 -5.84
N SER A 27 -13.72 -4.00 -4.74
CA SER A 27 -12.36 -4.53 -4.68
C SER A 27 -12.36 -6.03 -5.01
N PRO A 28 -11.43 -6.52 -5.85
CA PRO A 28 -11.21 -7.95 -6.05
C PRO A 28 -10.44 -8.60 -4.88
N ALA A 29 -9.96 -7.80 -3.92
CA ALA A 29 -9.13 -8.29 -2.84
C ALA A 29 -9.90 -9.22 -1.88
N GLY A 30 -9.15 -10.06 -1.16
CA GLY A 30 -9.74 -11.14 -0.38
C GLY A 30 -10.44 -10.68 0.90
N TRP A 31 -11.55 -11.34 1.22
CA TRP A 31 -12.39 -11.07 2.38
C TRP A 31 -11.80 -11.69 3.66
N PHE A 32 -10.78 -11.05 4.23
CA PHE A 32 -10.17 -11.51 5.46
C PHE A 32 -11.14 -11.40 6.64
N LYS A 33 -11.41 -12.52 7.31
CA LYS A 33 -12.41 -12.62 8.40
C LYS A 33 -13.80 -12.10 7.99
N GLY A 34 -14.20 -12.34 6.74
CA GLY A 34 -15.53 -11.98 6.22
C GLY A 34 -15.76 -10.48 6.04
N LYS A 35 -14.70 -9.67 6.03
CA LYS A 35 -14.80 -8.21 5.84
C LYS A 35 -14.57 -7.86 4.37
N ASP A 36 -15.52 -7.16 3.78
CA ASP A 36 -15.39 -6.56 2.45
C ASP A 36 -14.25 -5.52 2.45
N PRO A 37 -13.23 -5.67 1.58
CA PRO A 37 -12.17 -4.67 1.47
C PRO A 37 -12.60 -3.39 0.73
N SER A 38 -13.73 -3.41 0.04
CA SER A 38 -14.23 -2.28 -0.76
C SER A 38 -14.58 -1.06 0.09
N VAL A 39 -14.40 0.12 -0.49
CA VAL A 39 -14.93 1.40 -0.02
C VAL A 39 -15.67 2.12 -1.14
N SER A 40 -16.45 3.15 -0.80
CA SER A 40 -17.17 3.92 -1.80
C SER A 40 -16.22 4.72 -2.70
N VAL A 41 -16.63 4.92 -3.96
CA VAL A 41 -15.88 5.73 -4.92
C VAL A 41 -15.65 7.15 -4.39
N VAL A 42 -16.62 7.75 -3.70
CA VAL A 42 -16.49 9.08 -3.06
C VAL A 42 -15.31 9.12 -2.08
N VAL A 43 -15.11 8.05 -1.30
CA VAL A 43 -13.97 7.97 -0.39
C VAL A 43 -12.66 7.87 -1.17
N LEU A 44 -12.62 7.08 -2.24
CA LEU A 44 -11.43 6.96 -3.10
C LEU A 44 -11.08 8.32 -3.74
N GLU A 45 -12.05 9.00 -4.35
CA GLU A 45 -11.88 10.32 -4.96
C GLU A 45 -11.35 11.36 -3.97
N ALA A 46 -11.87 11.38 -2.74
CA ALA A 46 -11.42 12.30 -1.71
C ALA A 46 -9.95 12.07 -1.29
N ASN A 47 -9.48 10.82 -1.36
CA ASN A 47 -8.10 10.44 -1.03
C ASN A 47 -7.15 10.62 -2.23
N TRP A 48 -7.66 10.82 -3.45
CA TRP A 48 -6.81 10.99 -4.62
C TRP A 48 -5.98 12.28 -4.54
N VAL A 49 -4.71 12.17 -4.93
CA VAL A 49 -3.76 13.28 -5.09
C VAL A 49 -3.38 13.32 -6.57
N ARG A 50 -3.70 14.43 -7.24
CA ARG A 50 -3.41 14.60 -8.67
C ARG A 50 -1.91 14.76 -8.87
N ASP A 51 -1.42 14.23 -10.00
CA ASP A 51 -0.04 14.39 -10.46
C ASP A 51 1.04 13.82 -9.53
N GLU A 52 0.65 12.95 -8.57
CA GLU A 52 1.56 12.33 -7.61
C GLU A 52 1.63 10.81 -7.85
N PRO A 53 2.80 10.28 -8.25
CA PRO A 53 2.95 8.86 -8.56
C PRO A 53 2.89 7.95 -7.33
N VAL A 54 3.29 8.40 -6.13
CA VAL A 54 3.30 7.59 -4.90
C VAL A 54 1.89 7.46 -4.34
N VAL A 55 1.31 6.27 -4.50
CA VAL A 55 -0.06 5.96 -4.08
C VAL A 55 -0.13 5.19 -2.77
N TYR A 56 0.96 4.55 -2.33
CA TYR A 56 1.02 3.89 -1.03
C TYR A 56 2.45 3.80 -0.50
N ILE A 57 2.61 3.99 0.80
CA ILE A 57 3.85 3.74 1.54
C ILE A 57 3.52 2.76 2.65
N GLY A 58 4.31 1.69 2.77
CA GLY A 58 4.13 0.72 3.83
C GLY A 58 5.45 0.26 4.42
N LYS A 59 5.38 -0.27 5.64
CA LYS A 59 6.52 -0.85 6.35
C LYS A 59 6.36 -2.35 6.57
N ALA A 60 7.48 -3.01 6.81
CA ALA A 60 7.55 -4.40 7.23
C ALA A 60 8.55 -4.54 8.39
N ASP A 61 8.09 -5.06 9.52
CA ASP A 61 8.94 -5.45 10.65
C ASP A 61 9.29 -6.95 10.57
N LEU A 62 10.33 -7.35 11.31
CA LEU A 62 10.74 -8.75 11.46
C LEU A 62 9.82 -9.57 12.38
N GLY A 63 8.92 -8.91 13.11
CA GLY A 63 8.04 -9.49 14.13
C GLY A 63 8.82 -10.12 15.29
N ALA A 64 8.09 -10.60 16.30
CA ALA A 64 8.69 -11.14 17.53
C ALA A 64 9.60 -12.36 17.31
N THR A 65 9.41 -13.11 16.23
CA THR A 65 10.17 -14.35 15.94
C THR A 65 11.25 -14.17 14.88
N GLY A 66 11.42 -12.97 14.31
CA GLY A 66 12.38 -12.72 13.23
C GLY A 66 11.99 -13.30 11.87
N ARG A 67 10.81 -13.92 11.74
CA ARG A 67 10.35 -14.64 10.53
C ARG A 67 9.42 -13.80 9.64
N ARG A 68 9.27 -12.50 9.90
CA ARG A 68 8.51 -11.55 9.07
C ARG A 68 9.50 -10.78 8.17
N GLY A 69 9.19 -9.54 7.81
CA GLY A 69 9.98 -8.69 6.93
C GLY A 69 9.35 -8.44 5.56
N LEU A 70 10.06 -7.70 4.71
CA LEU A 70 9.60 -7.18 3.41
C LEU A 70 9.02 -8.29 2.53
N ARG A 71 9.77 -9.38 2.32
CA ARG A 71 9.32 -10.53 1.51
C ARG A 71 7.96 -11.06 1.94
N LYS A 72 7.78 -11.30 3.24
CA LYS A 72 6.52 -11.84 3.77
C LYS A 72 5.40 -10.80 3.66
N ARG A 73 5.68 -9.54 3.96
CA ARG A 73 4.69 -8.46 3.91
C ARG A 73 4.17 -8.22 2.49
N LEU A 74 5.06 -8.23 1.49
CA LEU A 74 4.72 -8.06 0.09
C LEU A 74 4.05 -9.31 -0.50
N ASP A 75 4.39 -10.53 -0.04
CA ASP A 75 3.61 -11.72 -0.39
C ASP A 75 2.18 -11.67 0.15
N GLU A 76 2.00 -11.31 1.42
CA GLU A 76 0.68 -11.10 2.01
C GLU A 76 -0.12 -10.03 1.25
N TYR A 77 0.55 -8.96 0.82
CA TYR A 77 -0.07 -7.89 0.03
C TYR A 77 -0.55 -8.39 -1.33
N ARG A 78 0.32 -9.06 -2.10
CA ARG A 78 0.00 -9.66 -3.40
C ARG A 78 -1.14 -10.66 -3.30
N ARG A 79 -1.09 -11.56 -2.32
CA ARG A 79 -2.13 -12.58 -2.11
C ARG A 79 -3.47 -11.97 -1.73
N HIS A 80 -3.46 -10.93 -0.89
CA HIS A 80 -4.67 -10.19 -0.57
C HIS A 80 -5.29 -9.58 -1.83
N GLY A 81 -4.50 -8.92 -2.69
CA GLY A 81 -4.98 -8.40 -3.98
C GLY A 81 -5.49 -9.46 -4.94
N ALA A 82 -4.94 -10.68 -4.89
CA ALA A 82 -5.38 -11.83 -5.67
C ALA A 82 -6.66 -12.51 -5.13
N GLY A 83 -7.36 -11.90 -4.17
CA GLY A 83 -8.61 -12.43 -3.61
C GLY A 83 -8.44 -13.41 -2.45
N GLU A 84 -7.20 -13.70 -2.02
CA GLU A 84 -7.01 -14.61 -0.90
C GLU A 84 -7.37 -13.95 0.45
N PRO A 85 -8.02 -14.68 1.38
CA PRO A 85 -8.42 -14.16 2.68
C PRO A 85 -7.21 -14.04 3.63
N VAL A 86 -6.30 -13.12 3.31
CA VAL A 86 -5.07 -12.82 4.05
C VAL A 86 -5.21 -11.47 4.74
N GLY A 87 -4.73 -11.38 5.98
CA GLY A 87 -4.81 -10.17 6.78
C GLY A 87 -3.91 -9.05 6.26
N HIS A 88 -4.43 -8.22 5.35
CA HIS A 88 -3.71 -7.08 4.81
C HIS A 88 -4.64 -5.88 4.50
N THR A 89 -5.16 -5.22 5.54
CA THR A 89 -6.07 -4.07 5.36
C THR A 89 -5.35 -2.78 4.94
N GLY A 90 -4.06 -2.63 5.25
CA GLY A 90 -3.28 -1.47 4.83
C GLY A 90 -3.14 -1.41 3.31
N GLY A 91 -3.27 -0.24 2.69
CA GLY A 91 -3.15 -0.13 1.23
C GLY A 91 -4.33 -0.70 0.44
N ARG A 92 -5.44 -1.10 1.08
CA ARG A 92 -6.58 -1.75 0.40
C ARG A 92 -7.21 -0.94 -0.75
N TYR A 93 -7.08 0.39 -0.73
CA TYR A 93 -7.60 1.26 -1.79
C TYR A 93 -6.92 1.01 -3.13
N ILE A 94 -5.68 0.51 -3.12
CA ILE A 94 -4.95 0.13 -4.34
C ILE A 94 -5.76 -0.85 -5.20
N TRP A 95 -6.47 -1.78 -4.58
CA TRP A 95 -7.22 -2.80 -5.32
C TRP A 95 -8.50 -2.27 -5.97
N GLN A 96 -8.88 -1.01 -5.73
CA GLN A 96 -9.96 -0.33 -6.46
C GLN A 96 -9.43 0.60 -7.55
N LEU A 97 -8.14 0.53 -7.89
CA LEU A 97 -7.59 1.07 -9.13
C LEU A 97 -7.73 0.02 -10.23
N ALA A 98 -8.39 0.37 -11.33
CA ALA A 98 -8.60 -0.55 -12.46
C ALA A 98 -7.27 -1.05 -13.07
N ASP A 99 -6.24 -0.23 -13.00
CA ASP A 99 -4.86 -0.47 -13.46
C ASP A 99 -3.93 -0.93 -12.33
N SER A 100 -4.48 -1.48 -11.23
CA SER A 100 -3.67 -1.94 -10.09
C SER A 100 -2.61 -3.00 -10.43
N SER A 101 -2.76 -3.73 -11.55
CA SER A 101 -1.75 -4.66 -12.07
C SER A 101 -0.50 -3.98 -12.62
N GLU A 102 -0.61 -2.71 -13.03
CA GLU A 102 0.46 -1.93 -13.65
C GLU A 102 1.29 -1.14 -12.63
N LEU A 103 0.88 -1.19 -11.35
CA LEU A 103 1.58 -0.50 -10.28
C LEU A 103 2.97 -1.10 -10.04
N LEU A 104 3.94 -0.22 -9.85
CA LEU A 104 5.30 -0.60 -9.51
C LEU A 104 5.45 -0.64 -7.99
N VAL A 105 6.22 -1.60 -7.50
CA VAL A 105 6.55 -1.72 -6.08
C VAL A 105 8.06 -1.60 -5.92
N GLY A 106 8.51 -0.56 -5.23
CA GLY A 106 9.88 -0.38 -4.79
C GLY A 106 10.05 -0.72 -3.32
N TRP A 107 11.22 -1.19 -2.91
CA TRP A 107 11.51 -1.51 -1.51
C TRP A 107 12.94 -1.15 -1.13
N ARG A 108 13.16 -0.94 0.17
CA ARG A 108 14.46 -0.71 0.78
C ARG A 108 14.50 -1.36 2.17
N GLU A 109 15.55 -2.12 2.46
CA GLU A 109 15.79 -2.59 3.82
C GLU A 109 16.11 -1.41 4.75
N GLU A 110 15.50 -1.42 5.93
CA GLU A 110 15.64 -0.38 6.94
C GLU A 110 15.38 -1.01 8.32
N PRO A 111 16.37 -1.04 9.22
CA PRO A 111 16.18 -1.49 10.59
C PRO A 111 15.06 -0.76 11.33
N ASP A 112 14.98 0.58 11.20
CA ASP A 112 13.90 1.39 11.79
C ASP A 112 12.84 1.77 10.74
N ALA A 113 12.20 0.74 10.19
CA ALA A 113 11.21 0.91 9.12
C ALA A 113 10.00 1.74 9.56
N LEU A 114 9.70 1.78 10.87
CA LEU A 114 8.62 2.61 11.41
C LEU A 114 8.99 4.09 11.33
N ALA A 115 10.15 4.48 11.86
CA ALA A 115 10.56 5.89 11.83
C ALA A 115 10.69 6.40 10.39
N LEU A 116 11.24 5.58 9.49
CA LEU A 116 11.36 5.94 8.08
C LEU A 116 9.99 6.13 7.41
N GLU A 117 9.08 5.17 7.52
CA GLU A 117 7.75 5.25 6.91
C GLU A 117 6.96 6.46 7.43
N GLN A 118 7.01 6.71 8.74
CA GLN A 118 6.40 7.89 9.34
C GLN A 118 7.02 9.19 8.78
N SER A 119 8.34 9.25 8.63
CA SER A 119 9.01 10.44 8.08
C SER A 119 8.61 10.71 6.62
N MET A 120 8.45 9.64 5.81
CA MET A 120 8.02 9.75 4.42
C MET A 120 6.56 10.22 4.33
N ILE A 121 5.68 9.68 5.18
CA ILE A 121 4.27 10.10 5.24
C ILE A 121 4.15 11.55 5.73
N GLN A 122 4.91 11.98 6.74
CA GLN A 122 4.88 13.39 7.16
C GLN A 122 5.42 14.33 6.08
N SER A 123 6.47 13.92 5.38
CA SER A 123 7.02 14.70 4.25
C SER A 123 5.99 14.83 3.13
N PHE A 124 5.29 13.74 2.79
CA PHE A 124 4.19 13.75 1.83
C PHE A 124 3.08 14.73 2.26
N LYS A 125 2.66 14.67 3.53
CA LYS A 125 1.65 15.59 4.07
C LYS A 125 2.08 17.05 3.99
N ALA A 126 3.34 17.36 4.28
CA ALA A 126 3.86 18.71 4.18
C ALA A 126 3.80 19.24 2.73
N MET A 127 4.05 18.39 1.73
CA MET A 127 3.99 18.75 0.31
C MET A 127 2.54 18.89 -0.20
N TYR A 128 1.61 18.07 0.29
CA TYR A 128 0.25 17.97 -0.25
C TYR A 128 -0.85 18.49 0.69
N GLY A 129 -0.56 19.53 1.47
CA GLY A 129 -1.56 20.23 2.28
C GLY A 129 -2.25 19.34 3.31
N GLY A 130 -1.50 18.43 3.94
CA GLY A 130 -2.00 17.49 4.93
C GLY A 130 -2.58 16.19 4.37
N LYS A 131 -2.69 16.05 3.04
CA LYS A 131 -3.10 14.78 2.39
C LYS A 131 -2.02 13.71 2.53
N ARG A 132 -2.42 12.45 2.36
CA ARG A 132 -1.56 11.26 2.41
C ARG A 132 -1.45 10.64 1.03
N PRO A 133 -0.50 9.70 0.80
CA PRO A 133 -0.58 8.83 -0.36
C PRO A 133 -1.94 8.15 -0.38
N PHE A 134 -2.51 7.99 -1.57
CA PHE A 134 -3.89 7.56 -1.81
C PHE A 134 -4.39 6.44 -0.89
N ALA A 135 -3.59 5.40 -0.64
CA ALA A 135 -3.99 4.22 0.11
C ALA A 135 -3.49 4.17 1.58
N ASN A 136 -2.90 5.25 2.09
CA ASN A 136 -2.51 5.39 3.50
C ASN A 136 -3.67 5.97 4.34
N LEU A 137 -4.26 5.16 5.23
CA LEU A 137 -5.52 5.51 5.92
C LEU A 137 -5.36 6.18 7.30
N ARG A 138 -4.20 6.02 7.94
CA ARG A 138 -3.93 6.49 9.31
C ARG A 138 -2.43 6.75 9.51
N ASP A 139 -2.11 7.46 10.60
CA ASP A 139 -0.75 7.53 11.16
C ASP A 139 -0.36 6.24 11.90
#